data_AF-A0A6C0J204-F1
#
_entry.id   AF-A0A6C0J204-F1
#
_cell.length_a   1.000
_cell.length_b   1.000
_cell.length_c   1.000
_cell.angle_alpha   90.00
_cell.angle_beta   90.00
_cell.angle_gamma   90.00
#
_symmetry.space_group_name_H-M   'P 1'
#
loop_
_entity.id
_entity.type
_entity.pdbx_description
1 polymer ?
#
loop_
_entity_poly.entity_id
_entity_poly.type
_entity_poly.pdbx_seq_one_letter_code
_entity_poly.pdbx_strand_id
1 'polypeptide(L)'
;MNNFVSDFLKPEIILIAVILPITTVIGFIIKVTWDRFSLFHVQKHENKINKKISIIENKLKNFYWPLYIRLQRDEYLWELAKITLFGNENHSDDECAAAMVIALKKQENNTLILLDKHILENHNETLRIIDNHMVDAEPSDFIMNLIKQYNKHVMIYKFLRDDQVYSFPKYHGVPYPIHLKSAIETRVRLLQKDYNKLTLGTLKEVTCYMLCKSCNKCVLCECNDHNERCNCV
;
A
#
# COMPACT_ATOMS: atom_id res chain seq x y z
N MET A 1 3.29 35.44 76.46
CA MET A 1 2.77 35.59 75.07
C MET A 1 3.56 36.57 74.20
N ASN A 2 4.22 37.61 74.76
CA ASN A 2 4.95 38.59 73.94
C ASN A 2 6.27 38.10 73.30
N ASN A 3 6.93 37.08 73.87
CA ASN A 3 8.18 36.53 73.29
C ASN A 3 7.94 35.68 72.03
N PHE A 4 6.72 35.19 71.82
CA PHE A 4 6.40 34.35 70.65
C PHE A 4 6.22 35.19 69.38
N VAL A 5 5.79 36.45 69.53
CA VAL A 5 5.58 37.39 68.42
C VAL A 5 6.91 38.00 67.97
N SER A 6 7.84 38.25 68.88
CA SER A 6 9.17 38.77 68.53
C SER A 6 10.03 37.78 67.76
N ASP A 7 9.87 36.47 68.02
CA ASP A 7 10.57 35.42 67.27
C ASP A 7 10.05 35.28 65.84
N PHE A 8 8.76 35.53 65.60
CA PHE A 8 8.13 35.51 64.27
C PHE A 8 8.53 36.69 63.37
N LEU A 9 9.04 37.77 63.96
CA LEU A 9 9.52 38.97 63.26
C LEU A 9 10.99 38.88 62.84
N LYS A 10 11.66 37.75 63.08
CA LYS A 10 13.00 37.52 62.54
C LYS A 10 12.94 37.60 61.00
N PRO A 11 13.75 38.46 60.36
CA PRO A 11 13.69 38.69 58.91
C PRO A 11 13.89 37.40 58.12
N GLU A 12 14.62 36.44 58.68
CA GLU A 12 14.85 35.09 58.14
C GLU A 12 13.55 34.30 57.97
N ILE A 13 12.62 34.37 58.93
CA ILE A 13 11.36 33.62 58.91
C ILE A 13 10.40 34.23 57.88
N ILE A 14 10.34 35.56 57.81
CA ILE A 14 9.52 36.28 56.81
C ILE A 14 10.03 36.00 55.40
N LEU A 15 11.35 35.97 55.21
CA LEU A 15 11.98 35.63 53.93
C LEU A 15 11.59 34.22 53.48
N ILE A 16 11.71 33.22 54.35
CA ILE A 16 11.34 31.83 54.04
C ILE A 16 9.84 31.72 53.75
N ALA A 17 8.99 32.34 54.56
CA ALA A 17 7.54 32.28 54.43
C ALA A 17 7.02 32.90 53.13
N VAL A 18 7.75 33.86 52.54
CA VAL A 18 7.37 34.51 51.28
C VAL A 18 8.06 33.88 50.06
N ILE A 19 9.33 33.51 50.16
CA ILE A 19 10.09 32.95 49.02
C ILE A 19 9.63 31.52 48.67
N LEU A 20 9.33 30.66 49.65
CA LEU A 20 8.86 29.30 49.38
C LEU A 20 7.55 29.24 48.55
N PRO A 21 6.48 29.97 48.89
CA PRO A 21 5.27 29.95 48.07
C PRO A 21 5.50 30.55 46.68
N ILE A 22 6.35 31.57 46.54
CA ILE A 22 6.66 32.15 45.22
C ILE A 22 7.42 31.15 44.34
N THR A 23 8.45 30.50 44.89
CA THR A 23 9.25 29.51 44.15
C THR A 23 8.44 28.27 43.78
N THR A 24 7.52 27.83 44.63
CA THR A 24 6.59 26.72 44.31
C THR A 24 5.60 27.09 43.21
N VAL A 25 5.02 28.29 43.24
CA VAL A 25 4.12 28.78 42.17
C VAL A 25 4.88 28.91 40.84
N ILE A 26 6.08 29.48 40.84
CA ILE A 26 6.92 29.58 39.63
C ILE A 26 7.28 28.19 39.10
N GLY A 27 7.70 27.27 39.97
CA GLY A 27 8.02 25.90 39.60
C GLY A 27 6.83 25.17 38.99
N PHE A 28 5.62 25.37 39.53
CA PHE A 28 4.38 24.82 38.97
C PHE A 28 4.09 25.38 37.57
N ILE A 29 4.24 26.70 37.36
CA ILE A 29 4.03 27.32 36.04
C ILE A 29 5.03 26.79 35.02
N ILE A 30 6.33 26.69 35.38
CA ILE A 30 7.36 26.13 34.50
C ILE A 30 7.02 24.68 34.13
N LYS A 31 6.61 23.85 35.09
CA LYS A 31 6.20 22.47 34.82
C LYS A 31 4.98 22.40 33.89
N VAL A 32 3.92 23.15 34.16
CA VAL A 32 2.70 23.16 33.33
C VAL A 32 2.99 23.63 31.90
N THR A 33 3.82 24.65 31.74
CA THR A 33 4.21 25.15 30.42
C THR A 33 5.10 24.16 29.67
N TRP A 34 6.05 23.52 30.36
CA TRP A 34 6.89 22.46 29.79
C TRP A 34 6.09 21.23 29.38
N ASP A 35 5.18 20.76 30.23
CA ASP A 35 4.31 19.61 29.94
C ASP A 35 3.41 19.91 28.73
N ARG A 36 2.84 21.11 28.63
CA ARG A 36 2.07 21.52 27.43
C ARG A 36 2.93 21.61 26.18
N PHE A 37 4.13 22.18 26.28
CA PHE A 37 5.04 22.33 25.14
C PHE A 37 5.52 20.97 24.63
N SER A 38 5.94 20.07 25.52
CA SER A 38 6.34 18.71 25.18
C SER A 38 5.22 17.93 24.52
N LEU A 39 4.00 17.99 25.07
CA LEU A 39 2.82 17.32 24.52
C LEU A 39 2.47 17.85 23.12
N PHE A 40 2.57 19.17 22.90
CA PHE A 40 2.37 19.77 21.57
C PHE A 40 3.40 19.25 20.55
N HIS A 41 4.66 19.13 20.95
CA HIS A 41 5.72 18.60 20.08
C HIS A 41 5.50 17.13 19.72
N VAL A 42 5.09 16.31 20.69
CA VAL A 42 4.76 14.89 20.47
C VAL A 42 3.57 14.76 19.52
N GLN A 43 2.46 15.46 19.80
CA GLN A 43 1.26 15.45 18.94
C GLN A 43 1.56 15.89 17.51
N LYS A 44 2.39 16.94 17.33
CA LYS A 44 2.78 17.40 15.99
C LYS A 44 3.59 16.35 15.24
N HIS A 45 4.44 15.61 15.92
CA HIS A 45 5.22 14.53 15.33
C HIS A 45 4.33 13.34 14.94
N GLU A 46 3.44 12.91 15.84
CA GLU A 46 2.45 11.86 15.58
C GLU A 46 1.53 12.20 14.40
N ASN A 47 0.98 13.42 14.38
CA ASN A 47 0.12 13.89 13.28
C ASN A 47 0.85 13.87 11.93
N LYS A 48 2.15 14.21 11.90
CA LYS A 48 2.95 14.12 10.67
C LYS A 48 3.15 12.68 10.22
N ILE A 49 3.41 11.76 11.15
CA ILE A 49 3.57 10.32 10.83
C ILE A 49 2.24 9.75 10.34
N ASN A 50 1.16 9.99 11.08
CA ASN A 50 -0.19 9.51 10.74
C ASN A 50 -0.63 10.02 9.36
N LYS A 51 -0.34 11.28 9.04
CA LYS A 51 -0.59 11.83 7.69
C LYS A 51 0.19 11.08 6.61
N LYS A 52 1.48 10.78 6.84
CA LYS A 52 2.29 10.00 5.88
C LYS A 52 1.78 8.57 5.72
N ILE A 53 1.42 7.92 6.82
CA ILE A 53 0.82 6.57 6.81
C ILE A 53 -0.46 6.59 5.99
N SER A 54 -1.37 7.52 6.28
CA SER A 54 -2.65 7.65 5.58
C SER A 54 -2.47 7.89 4.07
N ILE A 55 -1.48 8.71 3.66
CA ILE A 55 -1.17 8.91 2.24
C ILE A 55 -0.72 7.61 1.58
N ILE A 56 0.21 6.88 2.19
CA ILE A 56 0.73 5.62 1.62
C ILE A 56 -0.36 4.55 1.59
N GLU A 57 -1.13 4.44 2.67
CA GLU A 57 -2.27 3.53 2.78
C GLU A 57 -3.30 3.82 1.69
N ASN A 58 -3.65 5.10 1.48
CA ASN A 58 -4.58 5.50 0.42
C ASN A 58 -4.07 5.10 -0.97
N LYS A 59 -2.79 5.35 -1.26
CA LYS A 59 -2.15 4.95 -2.53
C LYS A 59 -2.18 3.43 -2.74
N LEU A 60 -1.84 2.66 -1.70
CA LEU A 60 -1.86 1.20 -1.73
C LEU A 60 -3.29 0.68 -1.94
N LYS A 61 -4.21 1.08 -1.07
CA LYS A 61 -5.58 0.57 -0.99
C LYS A 61 -6.42 0.90 -2.23
N ASN A 62 -6.33 2.12 -2.73
CA ASN A 62 -7.25 2.60 -3.77
C ASN A 62 -6.68 2.49 -5.19
N PHE A 63 -5.35 2.46 -5.35
CA PHE A 63 -4.74 2.44 -6.69
C PHE A 63 -3.83 1.25 -6.91
N TYR A 64 -2.69 1.17 -6.22
CA TYR A 64 -1.63 0.24 -6.60
C TYR A 64 -1.98 -1.24 -6.38
N TRP A 65 -2.62 -1.61 -5.26
CA TRP A 65 -3.07 -2.99 -5.05
C TRP A 65 -4.21 -3.38 -6.00
N PRO A 66 -5.32 -2.61 -6.10
CA PRO A 66 -6.39 -2.91 -7.04
C PRO A 66 -5.87 -3.06 -8.48
N LEU A 67 -5.02 -2.13 -8.93
CA LEU A 67 -4.42 -2.17 -10.25
C LEU A 67 -3.54 -3.42 -10.45
N TYR A 68 -2.68 -3.74 -9.49
CA TYR A 68 -1.84 -4.94 -9.55
C TYR A 68 -2.66 -6.23 -9.69
N ILE A 69 -3.70 -6.39 -8.86
CA ILE A 69 -4.57 -7.58 -8.89
C ILE A 69 -5.28 -7.71 -10.24
N ARG A 70 -5.70 -6.59 -10.84
CA ARG A 70 -6.33 -6.62 -12.17
C ARG A 70 -5.36 -6.99 -13.27
N LEU A 71 -4.13 -6.47 -13.25
CA LEU A 71 -3.10 -6.85 -14.21
C LEU A 71 -2.69 -8.33 -14.07
N GLN A 72 -2.64 -8.86 -12.84
CA GLN A 72 -2.43 -10.29 -12.59
C GLN A 72 -3.58 -11.13 -13.15
N ARG A 73 -4.82 -10.65 -13.05
CA ARG A 73 -5.99 -11.31 -13.62
C ARG A 73 -5.95 -11.33 -15.14
N ASP A 74 -5.51 -10.25 -15.80
CA ASP A 74 -5.35 -10.21 -17.27
C ASP A 74 -4.39 -11.31 -17.74
N GLU A 75 -3.25 -11.47 -17.08
CA GLU A 75 -2.29 -12.53 -17.40
C GLU A 75 -2.89 -13.92 -17.18
N TYR A 76 -3.59 -14.14 -16.06
CA TYR A 76 -4.26 -15.41 -15.80
C TYR A 76 -5.31 -15.76 -16.86
N LEU A 77 -6.13 -14.78 -17.28
CA LEU A 77 -7.13 -14.99 -18.33
C LEU A 77 -6.48 -15.31 -19.68
N TRP A 78 -5.35 -14.66 -19.99
CA TRP A 78 -4.58 -14.97 -21.19
C TRP A 78 -4.00 -16.38 -21.17
N GLU A 79 -3.42 -16.80 -20.04
CA GLU A 79 -2.92 -18.17 -19.87
C GLU A 79 -4.04 -19.22 -19.98
N LEU A 80 -5.23 -18.95 -19.43
CA LEU A 80 -6.39 -19.82 -19.63
C LEU A 80 -6.81 -19.92 -21.11
N ALA A 81 -6.74 -18.83 -21.86
CA ALA A 81 -7.03 -18.83 -23.29
C ALA A 81 -6.01 -19.69 -24.06
N LYS A 82 -4.71 -19.60 -23.72
CA LYS A 82 -3.66 -20.46 -24.30
C LYS A 82 -3.92 -21.93 -24.02
N ILE A 83 -4.21 -22.28 -22.77
CA ILE A 83 -4.51 -23.67 -22.37
C ILE A 83 -5.75 -24.19 -23.10
N THR A 84 -6.77 -23.35 -23.27
CA THR A 84 -7.99 -23.73 -24.00
C THR A 84 -7.74 -23.99 -25.48
N LEU A 85 -6.77 -23.29 -26.09
CA LEU A 85 -6.44 -23.42 -27.51
C LEU A 85 -5.48 -24.58 -27.80
N PHE A 86 -4.45 -24.78 -26.95
CA PHE A 86 -3.32 -25.67 -27.24
C PHE A 86 -3.00 -26.67 -26.12
N GLY A 87 -3.77 -26.69 -25.03
CA GLY A 87 -3.42 -27.47 -23.85
C GLY A 87 -2.13 -26.96 -23.19
N ASN A 88 -1.26 -27.87 -22.77
CA ASN A 88 -0.01 -27.54 -22.07
C ASN A 88 1.20 -27.35 -23.00
N GLU A 89 0.97 -27.17 -24.30
CA GLU A 89 2.04 -26.99 -25.28
C GLU A 89 2.54 -25.54 -25.29
N ASN A 90 3.86 -25.37 -25.24
CA ASN A 90 4.50 -24.06 -25.29
C ASN A 90 4.39 -23.47 -26.69
N HIS A 91 3.55 -22.44 -26.82
CA HIS A 91 3.40 -21.65 -28.04
C HIS A 91 3.76 -20.19 -27.77
N SER A 92 4.23 -19.50 -28.80
CA SER A 92 4.50 -18.06 -28.70
C SER A 92 3.20 -17.27 -28.50
N ASP A 93 3.30 -16.08 -27.90
CA ASP A 93 2.15 -15.18 -27.75
C ASP A 93 1.56 -14.75 -29.11
N ASP A 94 2.36 -14.78 -30.18
CA ASP A 94 1.92 -14.45 -31.53
C ASP A 94 1.09 -15.55 -32.17
N GLU A 95 1.51 -16.81 -32.03
CA GLU A 95 0.74 -17.98 -32.47
C GLU A 95 -0.58 -18.09 -31.69
N CYS A 96 -0.52 -17.88 -30.38
CA CYS A 96 -1.69 -17.91 -29.52
C CYS A 96 -2.71 -16.83 -29.91
N ALA A 97 -2.25 -15.61 -30.15
CA ALA A 97 -3.11 -14.54 -30.64
C ALA A 97 -3.74 -14.89 -31.98
N ALA A 98 -2.96 -15.38 -32.95
CA ALA A 98 -3.47 -15.74 -34.26
C ALA A 98 -4.55 -16.84 -34.19
N ALA A 99 -4.33 -17.89 -33.40
CA ALA A 99 -5.31 -18.95 -33.20
C ALA A 99 -6.57 -18.45 -32.48
N MET A 100 -6.43 -17.56 -31.49
CA MET A 100 -7.58 -16.94 -30.83
C MET A 100 -8.43 -16.12 -31.81
N VAL A 101 -7.81 -15.35 -32.71
CA VAL A 101 -8.54 -14.61 -33.75
C VAL A 101 -9.35 -15.58 -34.64
N ILE A 102 -8.74 -16.68 -35.07
CA ILE A 102 -9.41 -17.68 -35.92
C ILE A 102 -10.59 -18.32 -35.17
N ALA A 103 -10.39 -18.73 -33.92
CA ALA A 103 -11.41 -19.37 -33.11
C ALA A 103 -12.60 -18.44 -32.82
N LEU A 104 -12.34 -17.17 -32.49
CA LEU A 104 -13.38 -16.17 -32.24
C LEU A 104 -14.18 -15.84 -33.51
N LYS A 105 -13.51 -15.71 -34.67
CA LYS A 105 -14.20 -15.46 -35.96
C LYS A 105 -15.16 -16.58 -36.35
N LYS A 106 -14.79 -17.83 -36.05
CA LYS A 106 -15.65 -18.98 -36.34
C LYS A 106 -16.80 -19.15 -35.35
N GLN A 107 -16.74 -18.47 -34.20
CA GLN A 107 -17.70 -18.59 -33.09
C GLN A 107 -17.94 -20.05 -32.62
N GLU A 108 -16.96 -20.93 -32.86
CA GLU A 108 -17.09 -22.37 -32.59
C GLU A 108 -16.93 -22.72 -31.10
N ASN A 109 -16.31 -21.84 -30.31
CA ASN A 109 -15.94 -22.11 -28.93
C ASN A 109 -16.52 -21.08 -27.96
N ASN A 110 -17.63 -21.45 -27.30
CA ASN A 110 -18.31 -20.61 -26.31
C ASN A 110 -17.39 -20.18 -25.16
N THR A 111 -16.45 -21.04 -24.74
CA THR A 111 -15.49 -20.73 -23.68
C THR A 111 -14.55 -19.59 -24.07
N LEU A 112 -14.03 -19.60 -25.31
CA LEU A 112 -13.14 -18.54 -25.79
C LEU A 112 -13.86 -17.20 -25.95
N ILE A 113 -15.11 -17.23 -26.41
CA ILE A 113 -15.96 -16.03 -26.49
C ILE A 113 -16.19 -15.45 -25.08
N LEU A 114 -16.47 -16.31 -24.10
CA LEU A 114 -16.66 -15.89 -22.71
C LEU A 114 -15.36 -15.34 -22.10
N LEU A 115 -14.21 -15.97 -22.37
CA LEU A 115 -12.90 -15.50 -21.91
C LEU A 115 -12.56 -14.13 -22.51
N ASP A 116 -12.76 -13.94 -23.82
CA ASP A 116 -12.53 -12.66 -24.50
C ASP A 116 -13.40 -11.54 -23.88
N LYS A 117 -14.67 -11.83 -23.57
CA LYS A 117 -15.54 -10.91 -22.84
C LYS A 117 -15.00 -10.57 -21.44
N HIS A 118 -14.55 -11.57 -20.68
CA HIS A 118 -13.99 -11.33 -19.34
C HIS A 118 -12.67 -10.56 -19.36
N ILE A 119 -11.85 -10.73 -20.41
CA ILE A 119 -10.65 -9.92 -20.63
C ILE A 119 -11.05 -8.46 -20.83
N LEU A 120 -12.02 -8.18 -21.71
CA LEU A 120 -12.52 -6.83 -21.93
C LEU A 120 -13.11 -6.21 -20.65
N GLU A 121 -13.93 -6.96 -19.91
CA GLU A 121 -14.48 -6.52 -18.62
C GLU A 121 -13.39 -6.17 -17.62
N ASN A 122 -12.35 -6.99 -17.52
CA ASN A 122 -11.23 -6.73 -16.62
C ASN A 122 -10.42 -5.49 -17.04
N HIS A 123 -10.15 -5.32 -18.34
CA HIS A 123 -9.52 -4.13 -18.88
C HIS A 123 -10.32 -2.85 -18.57
N ASN A 124 -11.64 -2.86 -18.77
CA ASN A 124 -12.50 -1.72 -18.45
C ASN A 124 -12.47 -1.36 -16.96
N GLU A 125 -12.46 -2.37 -16.10
CA GLU A 125 -12.36 -2.18 -14.66
C GLU A 125 -10.97 -1.66 -14.23
N THR A 126 -9.92 -2.09 -14.91
CA THR A 126 -8.57 -1.52 -14.75
C THR A 126 -8.55 -0.04 -15.12
N LEU A 127 -9.16 0.35 -16.24
CA LEU A 127 -9.30 1.76 -16.62
C LEU A 127 -10.10 2.54 -15.57
N ARG A 128 -11.17 1.97 -15.02
CA ARG A 128 -11.96 2.61 -13.96
C ARG A 128 -11.12 2.92 -12.71
N ILE A 129 -10.23 2.01 -12.31
CA ILE A 129 -9.29 2.26 -11.20
C ILE A 129 -8.33 3.40 -11.55
N ILE A 130 -7.80 3.40 -12.77
CA ILE A 130 -6.91 4.45 -13.26
C ILE A 130 -7.62 5.80 -13.23
N ASP A 131 -8.78 5.92 -13.87
CA ASP A 131 -9.51 7.17 -13.99
C ASP A 131 -9.93 7.76 -12.63
N ASN A 132 -10.36 6.90 -11.69
CA ASN A 132 -10.85 7.35 -10.39
C ASN A 132 -9.74 7.70 -9.38
N HIS A 133 -8.55 7.13 -9.50
CA HIS A 133 -7.53 7.20 -8.44
C HIS A 133 -6.14 7.63 -8.91
N MET A 134 -5.93 7.89 -10.21
CA MET A 134 -4.61 8.28 -10.76
C MET A 134 -4.06 9.58 -10.15
N VAL A 135 -4.91 10.55 -9.85
CA VAL A 135 -4.48 11.83 -9.24
C VAL A 135 -3.91 11.58 -7.84
N ASP A 136 -4.63 10.85 -7.01
CA ASP A 136 -4.20 10.53 -5.64
C ASP A 136 -2.98 9.60 -5.60
N ALA A 137 -2.82 8.77 -6.62
CA ALA A 137 -1.72 7.81 -6.73
C ALA A 137 -0.37 8.47 -7.00
N GLU A 138 -0.37 9.63 -7.68
CA GLU A 138 0.82 10.38 -8.11
C GLU A 138 1.91 9.43 -8.68
N PRO A 139 1.61 8.70 -9.78
CA PRO A 139 2.58 7.79 -10.37
C PRO A 139 3.79 8.55 -10.94
N SER A 140 4.95 7.89 -11.00
CA SER A 140 6.11 8.46 -11.70
C SER A 140 5.85 8.61 -13.20
N ASP A 141 6.61 9.48 -13.87
CA ASP A 141 6.47 9.70 -15.32
C ASP A 141 6.60 8.41 -16.13
N PHE A 142 7.46 7.50 -15.69
CA PHE A 142 7.63 6.18 -16.29
C PHE A 142 6.34 5.34 -16.19
N ILE A 143 5.74 5.22 -15.01
CA ILE A 143 4.49 4.48 -14.80
C ILE A 143 3.36 5.18 -15.56
N MET A 144 3.31 6.51 -15.54
CA MET A 144 2.33 7.29 -16.29
C MET A 144 2.40 7.01 -17.79
N ASN A 145 3.60 6.90 -18.36
CA ASN A 145 3.78 6.55 -19.76
C ASN A 145 3.28 5.13 -20.09
N LEU A 146 3.52 4.16 -19.20
CA LEU A 146 3.01 2.79 -19.36
C LEU A 146 1.48 2.74 -19.26
N ILE A 147 0.89 3.50 -18.32
CA ILE A 147 -0.57 3.65 -18.19
C ILE A 147 -1.16 4.27 -19.46
N LYS A 148 -0.52 5.28 -20.06
CA LYS A 148 -0.97 5.87 -21.33
C LYS A 148 -0.97 4.85 -22.48
N GLN A 149 0.06 4.00 -22.56
CA GLN A 149 0.12 2.93 -23.55
C GLN A 149 -0.99 1.89 -23.32
N TYR A 150 -1.22 1.51 -22.06
CA TYR A 150 -2.30 0.61 -21.67
C TYR A 150 -3.68 1.17 -22.03
N ASN A 151 -3.93 2.45 -21.72
CA ASN A 151 -5.19 3.09 -22.04
C ASN A 151 -5.45 3.05 -23.56
N LYS A 152 -4.47 3.43 -24.38
CA LYS A 152 -4.58 3.30 -25.84
C LYS A 152 -4.86 1.85 -26.27
N HIS A 153 -4.17 0.88 -25.68
CA HIS A 153 -4.35 -0.54 -25.99
C HIS A 153 -5.79 -0.98 -25.71
N VAL A 154 -6.31 -0.69 -24.52
CA VAL A 154 -7.68 -1.06 -24.11
C VAL A 154 -8.72 -0.34 -24.95
N MET A 155 -8.53 0.94 -25.28
CA MET A 155 -9.44 1.67 -26.16
C MET A 155 -9.56 0.98 -27.52
N ILE A 156 -8.43 0.68 -28.18
CA ILE A 156 -8.44 -0.03 -29.47
C ILE A 156 -9.06 -1.41 -29.32
N TYR A 157 -8.73 -2.15 -28.25
CA TYR A 157 -9.31 -3.47 -28.00
C TYR A 157 -10.83 -3.39 -27.92
N LYS A 158 -11.36 -2.44 -27.14
CA LYS A 158 -12.79 -2.20 -26.98
C LYS A 158 -13.45 -1.84 -28.31
N PHE A 159 -12.91 -0.86 -29.04
CA PHE A 159 -13.46 -0.47 -30.35
C PHE A 159 -13.54 -1.65 -31.32
N LEU A 160 -12.50 -2.48 -31.39
CA LEU A 160 -12.49 -3.67 -32.23
C LEU A 160 -13.61 -4.65 -31.82
N ARG A 161 -13.85 -4.86 -30.52
CA ARG A 161 -14.91 -5.76 -30.04
C ARG A 161 -16.32 -5.19 -30.23
N ASP A 162 -16.50 -3.89 -30.08
CA ASP A 162 -17.77 -3.21 -30.33
C ASP A 162 -18.21 -3.41 -31.80
N ASP A 163 -17.26 -3.42 -32.74
CA ASP A 163 -17.48 -3.69 -34.17
C ASP A 163 -17.43 -5.19 -34.56
N GLN A 164 -17.40 -6.11 -33.59
CA GLN A 164 -17.26 -7.56 -33.80
C GLN A 164 -16.00 -7.95 -34.60
N VAL A 165 -14.96 -7.12 -34.56
CA VAL A 165 -13.64 -7.38 -35.14
C VAL A 165 -12.75 -8.03 -34.09
N TYR A 166 -12.50 -9.33 -34.24
CA TYR A 166 -11.66 -10.08 -33.30
C TYR A 166 -10.14 -9.92 -33.51
N SER A 167 -9.69 -8.82 -34.13
CA SER A 167 -8.26 -8.49 -34.22
C SER A 167 -7.73 -8.05 -32.85
N PHE A 168 -6.42 -8.16 -32.64
CA PHE A 168 -5.75 -7.64 -31.43
C PHE A 168 -5.10 -6.27 -31.70
N PRO A 169 -5.09 -5.36 -30.70
CA PRO A 169 -4.52 -4.02 -30.85
C PRO A 169 -3.07 -3.97 -31.32
N LYS A 170 -2.26 -5.00 -31.05
CA LYS A 170 -0.88 -5.09 -31.53
C LYS A 170 -0.77 -5.00 -33.05
N TYR A 171 -1.74 -5.56 -33.78
CA TYR A 171 -1.80 -5.48 -35.25
C TYR A 171 -2.22 -4.09 -35.77
N HIS A 172 -2.61 -3.19 -34.87
CA HIS A 172 -2.96 -1.80 -35.14
C HIS A 172 -1.93 -0.82 -34.53
N GLY A 173 -0.72 -1.29 -34.23
CA GLY A 173 0.37 -0.46 -33.70
C GLY A 173 0.25 -0.10 -32.22
N VAL A 174 -0.64 -0.75 -31.47
CA VAL A 174 -0.87 -0.48 -30.05
C VAL A 174 -0.71 -1.75 -29.22
N PRO A 175 0.52 -2.29 -29.08
CA PRO A 175 0.77 -3.50 -28.31
C PRO A 175 0.49 -3.29 -26.81
N TYR A 176 0.31 -4.40 -26.09
CA TYR A 176 0.18 -4.39 -24.64
C TYR A 176 1.49 -3.94 -23.99
N PRO A 177 1.49 -3.06 -22.97
CA PRO A 177 2.71 -2.58 -22.32
C PRO A 177 3.28 -3.64 -21.37
N ILE A 178 4.20 -4.47 -21.87
CA ILE A 178 4.78 -5.63 -21.17
C ILE A 178 5.41 -5.31 -19.80
N HIS A 179 5.87 -4.08 -19.57
CA HIS A 179 6.50 -3.67 -18.31
C HIS A 179 5.54 -3.03 -17.30
N LEU A 180 4.26 -2.84 -17.65
CA LEU A 180 3.29 -2.19 -16.76
C LEU A 180 3.13 -2.98 -15.46
N LYS A 181 2.88 -4.29 -15.56
CA LYS A 181 2.67 -5.15 -14.38
C LYS A 181 3.86 -5.11 -13.44
N SER A 182 5.07 -5.34 -13.93
CA SER A 182 6.28 -5.38 -13.11
C SER A 182 6.61 -4.01 -12.49
N ALA A 183 6.33 -2.91 -13.19
CA ALA A 183 6.49 -1.56 -12.65
C ALA A 183 5.50 -1.29 -11.51
N ILE A 184 4.22 -1.66 -11.68
CA ILE A 184 3.20 -1.55 -10.63
C ILE A 184 3.54 -2.44 -9.43
N GLU A 185 3.95 -3.70 -9.66
CA GLU A 185 4.36 -4.63 -8.60
C GLU A 185 5.54 -4.08 -7.80
N THR A 186 6.57 -3.58 -8.48
CA THR A 186 7.72 -2.95 -7.83
C THR A 186 7.26 -1.78 -6.96
N ARG A 187 6.33 -0.97 -7.45
CA ARG A 187 5.80 0.16 -6.70
C ARG A 187 4.96 -0.26 -5.50
N VAL A 188 4.15 -1.31 -5.62
CA VAL A 188 3.43 -1.94 -4.49
C VAL A 188 4.42 -2.37 -3.40
N ARG A 189 5.47 -3.10 -3.76
CA ARG A 189 6.48 -3.58 -2.81
C ARG A 189 7.19 -2.43 -2.08
N LEU A 190 7.55 -1.37 -2.81
CA LEU A 190 8.18 -0.18 -2.23
C LEU A 190 7.24 0.54 -1.26
N LEU A 191 5.98 0.78 -1.66
CA LEU A 191 5.00 1.44 -0.80
C LEU A 191 4.66 0.58 0.44
N GLN A 192 4.56 -0.74 0.29
CA GLN A 192 4.33 -1.64 1.41
C GLN A 192 5.52 -1.62 2.38
N LYS A 193 6.75 -1.58 1.86
CA LYS A 193 7.95 -1.43 2.70
C LYS A 193 7.94 -0.11 3.46
N ASP A 194 7.58 0.99 2.81
CA ASP A 194 7.49 2.31 3.43
C ASP A 194 6.38 2.35 4.49
N TYR A 195 5.21 1.76 4.20
CA TYR A 195 4.12 1.60 5.15
C TYR A 195 4.57 0.82 6.37
N ASN A 196 5.15 -0.37 6.18
CA ASN A 196 5.64 -1.22 7.26
C ASN A 196 6.71 -0.52 8.10
N LYS A 197 7.61 0.24 7.48
CA LYS A 197 8.63 1.02 8.21
C LYS A 197 7.99 2.07 9.12
N LEU A 198 6.94 2.75 8.66
CA LEU A 198 6.26 3.77 9.44
C LEU A 198 5.39 3.18 10.54
N THR A 199 4.77 2.01 10.33
CA THR A 199 3.89 1.36 11.31
C THR A 199 4.64 0.51 12.33
N LEU A 200 5.65 -0.25 11.91
CA LEU A 200 6.51 -1.05 12.81
C LEU A 200 7.51 -0.17 13.57
N GLY A 201 7.96 0.94 12.97
CA GLY A 201 8.76 1.96 13.67
C GLY A 201 8.03 2.64 14.83
N THR A 202 6.69 2.66 14.80
CA THR A 202 5.82 3.10 15.91
C THR A 202 5.47 1.98 16.90
N LEU A 203 5.70 0.71 16.56
CA LEU A 203 5.48 -0.44 17.42
C LEU A 203 6.83 -0.94 18.00
N LYS A 204 7.45 -0.14 18.87
CA LYS A 204 8.44 -0.69 19.81
C LYS A 204 7.70 -1.39 20.95
N GLU A 205 7.13 -2.55 20.61
CA GLU A 205 6.84 -3.72 21.44
C GLU A 205 5.97 -4.66 20.59
N VAL A 206 6.58 -5.30 19.60
CA VAL A 206 5.94 -6.43 18.92
C VAL A 206 6.17 -7.65 19.80
N THR A 207 5.17 -8.02 20.59
CA THR A 207 5.11 -9.36 21.19
C THR A 207 4.77 -10.35 20.07
N CYS A 208 5.61 -11.35 19.85
CA CYS A 208 5.35 -12.36 18.83
C CYS A 208 4.15 -13.22 19.24
N TYR A 209 3.06 -13.13 18.49
CA TYR A 209 1.81 -13.87 18.77
C TYR A 209 1.85 -15.34 18.34
N MET A 210 2.96 -15.79 17.75
CA MET A 210 3.13 -17.11 17.13
C MET A 210 4.29 -17.87 17.80
N LEU A 211 4.22 -18.01 19.12
CA LEU A 211 5.16 -18.81 19.90
C LEU A 211 4.69 -20.27 19.95
N CYS A 212 5.64 -21.19 19.76
CA CYS A 212 5.41 -22.61 20.00
C CYS A 212 5.07 -22.83 21.48
N LYS A 213 3.94 -23.46 21.78
CA LYS A 213 3.53 -23.74 23.18
C LYS A 213 4.54 -24.60 23.95
N SER A 214 5.34 -25.41 23.25
CA SER A 214 6.28 -26.36 23.87
C SER A 214 7.65 -25.75 24.20
N CYS A 215 8.15 -24.81 23.40
CA CYS A 215 9.49 -24.24 23.60
C CYS A 215 9.52 -22.70 23.60
N ASN A 216 8.37 -22.05 23.44
CA ASN A 216 8.22 -20.61 23.36
C ASN A 216 9.08 -19.92 22.28
N LYS A 217 9.54 -20.66 21.26
CA LYS A 217 10.24 -20.12 20.08
C LYS A 217 9.29 -19.81 18.93
N CYS A 218 9.67 -18.90 18.05
CA CYS A 218 8.86 -18.49 16.90
C CYS A 218 8.71 -19.61 15.87
N VAL A 219 7.50 -19.74 15.31
CA VAL A 219 7.13 -20.80 14.35
C VAL A 219 7.43 -20.44 12.89
N LEU A 220 7.56 -19.15 12.54
CA LEU A 220 7.75 -18.68 11.15
C LEU A 220 9.21 -18.37 10.81
N CYS A 221 9.67 -18.86 9.66
CA CYS A 221 11.05 -18.69 9.13
C CYS A 221 11.45 -17.24 8.78
N GLU A 222 10.51 -16.30 8.74
CA GLU A 222 10.77 -14.90 8.33
C GLU A 222 10.45 -13.88 9.43
N CYS A 223 10.35 -14.31 10.69
CA CYS A 223 10.19 -13.40 11.81
C CYS A 223 11.51 -12.67 12.09
N ASN A 224 11.56 -11.36 11.80
CA ASN A 224 12.73 -10.50 12.05
C ASN A 224 13.06 -10.32 13.55
N ASP A 225 12.21 -10.82 14.45
CA ASP A 225 12.33 -10.60 15.89
C ASP A 225 13.13 -11.69 16.62
N HIS A 226 13.35 -12.87 16.00
CA HIS A 226 14.04 -14.00 16.64
C HIS A 226 15.00 -14.70 15.68
N ASN A 227 16.26 -14.84 16.09
CA ASN A 227 17.31 -15.54 15.31
C ASN A 227 17.25 -17.07 15.44
N GLU A 228 16.32 -17.61 16.23
CA GLU A 228 16.27 -19.04 16.52
C GLU A 228 14.92 -19.65 16.15
N ARG A 229 14.99 -20.70 15.33
CA ARG A 229 13.84 -21.47 14.87
C ARG A 229 13.34 -22.42 15.94
N CYS A 230 12.02 -22.60 16.02
CA CYS A 230 11.41 -23.73 16.71
C CYS A 230 11.73 -25.06 15.98
N ASN A 231 12.44 -25.97 16.65
CA ASN A 231 12.70 -27.34 16.18
C ASN A 231 11.88 -28.41 16.90
N CYS A 232 10.80 -28.01 17.60
CA CYS A 232 9.83 -28.98 18.11
C CYS A 232 9.07 -29.56 16.91
N VAL A 233 9.49 -30.75 16.48
CA VAL A 233 8.73 -31.64 15.59
C VAL A 233 7.54 -32.19 16.36
#